data_AF-A0A6P8BAJ8-F1
#
_entry.id   AF-A0A6P8BAJ8-F1
#
_cell.length_a   1.000
_cell.length_b   1.000
_cell.length_c   1.000
_cell.angle_alpha   90.00
_cell.angle_beta   90.00
_cell.angle_gamma   90.00
#
_symmetry.space_group_name_H-M   'P 1'
#
loop_
_entity.id
_entity.type
_entity.pdbx_description
1 polymer ?
#
loop_
_entity_poly.entity_id
_entity_poly.type
_entity_poly.pdbx_seq_one_letter_code
_entity_poly.pdbx_strand_id
1 'polypeptide(L)'
;MPSQTIHPSVLLLLLLLSLTVPTTGSFNWDITSHGIVSGWRWEKPWPHDDSSLMQFDELCRASATFPARQYKFSDLDADPVVKPYGPAIRDLATGRVYPGSWDGVNVKGPQRDVLLVEWVRIPRLARGWIQAQLETEDGRNRHFFRVVERKAGGAGGAGGSSGVVGNGVTDFTEGLQGVRDEEKVLITAPGELYQFLPLWVAEGSKCEDTLKDLTSYVATRAKDTCVVAWPTDHSRPLLEQGKKDINFTIEARLVRETEDGRTARIFWEKHHQNMQRLHRKIDREERAASRKGVERDRAAPHDEL
;
A
#
# COMPACT_ATOMS: atom_id res chain seq x y z
N MET A 1 25.35 -16.95 -65.89
CA MET A 1 25.01 -15.79 -65.04
C MET A 1 23.63 -16.01 -64.47
N PRO A 2 23.48 -16.40 -63.19
CA PRO A 2 22.16 -16.52 -62.57
C PRO A 2 21.79 -15.23 -61.84
N SER A 3 20.63 -14.69 -62.20
CA SER A 3 19.95 -13.58 -61.53
C SER A 3 19.35 -14.10 -60.21
N GLN A 4 19.73 -13.50 -59.08
CA GLN A 4 19.13 -13.78 -57.78
C GLN A 4 17.92 -12.87 -57.57
N THR A 5 16.74 -13.47 -57.52
CA THR A 5 15.50 -12.82 -57.05
C THR A 5 15.41 -12.97 -55.54
N ILE A 6 15.52 -11.85 -54.82
CA ILE A 6 15.34 -11.78 -53.37
C ILE A 6 13.83 -11.81 -53.08
N HIS A 7 13.38 -12.80 -52.31
CA HIS A 7 11.97 -12.93 -51.90
C HIS A 7 11.57 -11.86 -50.86
N PRO A 8 10.39 -11.24 -50.98
CA PRO A 8 9.93 -10.15 -50.12
C PRO A 8 9.51 -10.59 -48.70
N SER A 9 9.57 -11.88 -48.38
CA SER A 9 9.09 -12.43 -47.10
C SER A 9 10.08 -12.31 -45.94
N VAL A 10 11.33 -11.90 -46.18
CA VAL A 10 12.34 -11.74 -45.11
C VAL A 10 12.28 -10.35 -44.46
N LEU A 11 11.66 -9.37 -45.10
CA LEU A 11 11.61 -7.99 -44.59
C LEU A 11 10.53 -7.78 -43.50
N LEU A 12 9.54 -8.66 -43.40
CA LEU A 12 8.44 -8.50 -42.43
C LEU A 12 8.75 -9.09 -41.05
N LEU A 13 9.78 -9.95 -40.92
CA LEU A 13 10.12 -10.61 -39.65
C LEU A 13 11.09 -9.79 -38.77
N LEU A 14 11.67 -8.72 -39.29
CA LEU A 14 12.62 -7.85 -38.56
C LEU A 14 11.96 -6.61 -37.92
N LEU A 15 10.65 -6.42 -38.10
CA LEU A 15 9.89 -5.28 -37.54
C LEU A 15 9.21 -5.58 -36.19
N LEU A 16 9.46 -6.77 -35.61
CA LEU A 16 9.01 -7.17 -34.27
C LEU A 16 10.13 -7.08 -33.22
N LEU A 17 11.19 -6.30 -33.50
CA LEU A 17 12.17 -5.92 -32.49
C LEU A 17 11.55 -4.93 -31.50
N SER A 18 11.05 -5.51 -30.41
CA SER A 18 11.18 -4.98 -29.05
C SER A 18 10.86 -3.49 -28.89
N LEU A 19 9.56 -3.18 -28.87
CA LEU A 19 9.07 -2.07 -28.05
C LEU A 19 9.23 -2.45 -26.58
N THR A 20 10.46 -2.39 -26.07
CA THR A 20 10.68 -2.27 -24.63
C THR A 20 10.15 -0.91 -24.24
N VAL A 21 8.93 -0.87 -23.72
CA VAL A 21 8.43 0.32 -23.04
C VAL A 21 9.42 0.60 -21.91
N PRO A 22 10.12 1.74 -21.90
CA PRO A 22 10.94 2.08 -20.74
C PRO A 22 10.00 2.13 -19.54
N THR A 23 10.23 1.26 -18.57
CA THR A 23 9.68 1.39 -17.22
C THR A 23 10.33 2.61 -16.60
N THR A 24 9.83 3.78 -16.96
CA THR A 24 10.17 5.02 -16.27
C THR A 24 9.74 4.82 -14.83
N GLY A 25 10.69 4.70 -13.91
CA GLY A 25 10.41 4.76 -12.48
C GLY A 25 9.62 6.03 -12.23
N SER A 26 8.32 5.89 -11.97
CA SER A 26 7.47 7.04 -11.72
C SER A 26 7.85 7.56 -10.34
N PHE A 27 8.68 8.58 -10.29
CA PHE A 27 8.77 9.41 -9.09
C PHE A 27 7.36 9.96 -8.84
N ASN A 28 6.73 9.48 -7.77
CA ASN A 28 5.42 9.96 -7.39
C ASN A 28 5.59 11.36 -6.76
N TRP A 29 5.44 12.39 -7.59
CA TRP A 29 5.50 13.80 -7.17
C TRP A 29 4.50 14.14 -6.06
N ASP A 30 3.45 13.33 -5.88
CA ASP A 30 2.45 13.53 -4.82
C ASP A 30 3.06 13.38 -3.42
N ILE A 31 4.12 12.58 -3.27
CA ILE A 31 4.84 12.42 -1.99
C ILE A 31 5.47 13.75 -1.56
N THR A 32 6.07 14.50 -2.50
CA THR A 32 6.74 15.77 -2.19
C THR A 32 5.76 16.90 -1.89
N SER A 33 4.57 16.86 -2.49
CA SER A 33 3.57 17.92 -2.38
C SER A 33 2.62 17.75 -1.19
N HIS A 34 2.21 16.50 -0.90
CA HIS A 34 1.20 16.23 0.13
C HIS A 34 1.77 15.55 1.38
N GLY A 35 2.98 15.00 1.30
CA GLY A 35 3.59 14.24 2.38
C GLY A 35 2.96 12.86 2.58
N ILE A 36 3.64 12.06 3.40
CA ILE A 36 3.23 10.69 3.76
C ILE A 36 2.40 10.74 5.05
N VAL A 37 1.43 9.82 5.20
CA VAL A 37 0.63 9.71 6.43
C VAL A 37 1.52 9.47 7.66
N SER A 38 1.12 10.06 8.79
CA SER A 38 1.78 9.84 10.07
C SER A 38 1.65 8.37 10.47
N GLY A 39 2.78 7.66 10.62
CA GLY A 39 2.79 6.23 10.95
C GLY A 39 2.91 5.30 9.75
N TRP A 40 3.08 5.83 8.53
CA TRP A 40 3.47 5.01 7.39
C TRP A 40 4.82 4.35 7.67
N ARG A 41 4.85 3.02 7.57
CA ARG A 41 6.02 2.20 7.88
C ARG A 41 6.46 1.33 6.71
N TRP A 42 5.77 1.44 5.58
CA TRP A 42 5.96 0.56 4.43
C TRP A 42 7.02 1.16 3.51
N GLU A 43 8.07 0.38 3.23
CA GLU A 43 9.13 0.75 2.30
C GLU A 43 9.21 -0.29 1.19
N LYS A 44 9.30 0.16 -0.07
CA LYS A 44 9.39 -0.74 -1.22
C LYS A 44 10.62 -1.65 -1.03
N PRO A 45 10.46 -2.98 -0.94
CA PRO A 45 11.56 -3.84 -0.53
C PRO A 45 12.51 -4.22 -1.68
N TRP A 46 12.16 -3.91 -2.93
CA TRP A 46 13.00 -4.16 -4.11
C TRP A 46 13.36 -2.88 -4.88
N PRO A 47 14.49 -2.91 -5.60
CA PRO A 47 14.86 -1.88 -6.58
C PRO A 47 13.75 -1.60 -7.61
N HIS A 48 13.76 -0.40 -8.20
CA HIS A 48 12.75 -0.02 -9.21
C HIS A 48 12.95 -0.69 -10.58
N ASP A 49 14.12 -1.28 -10.82
CA ASP A 49 14.56 -1.85 -12.09
C ASP A 49 14.40 -3.38 -12.16
N ASP A 50 13.63 -3.98 -11.23
CA ASP A 50 13.46 -5.43 -11.08
C ASP A 50 14.77 -6.22 -10.95
N SER A 51 15.87 -5.54 -10.63
CA SER A 51 17.15 -6.19 -10.35
C SER A 51 17.03 -7.11 -9.12
N SER A 52 17.95 -8.08 -9.05
CA SER A 52 18.06 -8.95 -7.87
C SER A 52 18.12 -8.10 -6.62
N LEU A 53 17.46 -8.55 -5.55
CA LEU A 53 17.54 -7.91 -4.25
C LEU A 53 19.01 -7.89 -3.81
N MET A 54 19.69 -6.77 -4.05
CA MET A 54 21.05 -6.58 -3.57
C MET A 54 21.01 -6.87 -2.08
N GLN A 55 21.78 -7.86 -1.61
CA GLN A 55 21.87 -8.31 -0.22
C GLN A 55 20.89 -9.41 0.24
N PHE A 56 19.97 -9.90 -0.60
CA PHE A 56 19.04 -10.97 -0.21
C PHE A 56 18.92 -12.08 -1.26
N ASP A 57 18.91 -13.32 -0.79
CA ASP A 57 18.51 -14.49 -1.57
C ASP A 57 16.98 -14.59 -1.59
N GLU A 58 16.40 -14.73 -2.77
CA GLU A 58 14.98 -15.05 -2.92
C GLU A 58 14.78 -16.57 -2.77
N LEU A 59 14.03 -16.97 -1.75
CA LEU A 59 13.69 -18.37 -1.51
C LEU A 59 12.38 -18.76 -2.19
N CYS A 60 11.42 -17.83 -2.25
CA CYS A 60 10.16 -18.02 -2.93
C CYS A 60 9.58 -16.68 -3.39
N ARG A 61 8.77 -16.72 -4.44
CA ARG A 61 8.01 -15.60 -4.99
C ARG A 61 6.60 -16.05 -5.34
N ALA A 62 5.63 -15.20 -5.01
CA ALA A 62 4.25 -15.32 -5.43
C ALA A 62 3.75 -13.95 -5.88
N SER A 63 3.01 -13.90 -6.98
CA SER A 63 2.45 -12.67 -7.52
C SER A 63 1.09 -12.94 -8.16
N ALA A 64 0.15 -12.02 -7.99
CA ALA A 64 -1.16 -12.10 -8.62
C ALA A 64 -1.76 -10.70 -8.81
N THR A 65 -2.61 -10.59 -9.83
CA THR A 65 -3.31 -9.34 -10.19
C THR A 65 -4.78 -9.45 -9.85
N PHE A 66 -5.31 -8.38 -9.23
CA PHE A 66 -6.68 -8.32 -8.74
C PHE A 66 -7.42 -7.13 -9.35
N PRO A 67 -8.67 -7.33 -9.81
CA PRO A 67 -9.52 -6.24 -10.24
C PRO A 67 -10.14 -5.53 -9.02
N ALA A 68 -10.22 -4.21 -9.09
CA ALA A 68 -10.93 -3.37 -8.14
C ALA A 68 -11.45 -2.10 -8.81
N ARG A 69 -12.14 -1.26 -8.05
CA ARG A 69 -12.51 0.09 -8.47
C ARG A 69 -11.93 1.12 -7.52
N GLN A 70 -11.30 2.15 -8.06
CA GLN A 70 -10.74 3.25 -7.29
C GLN A 70 -11.54 4.53 -7.53
N TYR A 71 -12.08 5.06 -6.44
CA TYR A 71 -12.86 6.29 -6.40
C TYR A 71 -12.13 7.35 -5.59
N LYS A 72 -12.47 8.62 -5.84
CA LYS A 72 -12.08 9.73 -4.99
C LYS A 72 -13.17 10.03 -3.97
N PHE A 73 -12.82 10.65 -2.84
CA PHE A 73 -13.81 11.14 -1.87
C PHE A 73 -14.81 12.14 -2.50
N SER A 74 -14.40 12.90 -3.51
CA SER A 74 -15.30 13.75 -4.30
C SER A 74 -16.36 12.98 -5.09
N ASP A 75 -16.08 11.72 -5.43
CA ASP A 75 -17.00 10.89 -6.22
C ASP A 75 -18.17 10.36 -5.37
N LEU A 76 -18.04 10.39 -4.03
CA LEU A 76 -19.00 9.78 -3.10
C LEU A 76 -20.43 10.30 -3.21
N ASP A 77 -20.62 11.54 -3.66
CA ASP A 77 -21.96 12.11 -3.87
C ASP A 77 -22.31 12.27 -5.36
N ALA A 78 -21.30 12.19 -6.24
CA ALA A 78 -21.41 12.44 -7.67
C ALA A 78 -21.66 11.17 -8.49
N ASP A 79 -21.01 10.04 -8.15
CA ASP A 79 -21.07 8.81 -8.93
C ASP A 79 -22.16 7.86 -8.36
N PRO A 80 -23.15 7.45 -9.19
CA PRO A 80 -24.27 6.65 -8.73
C PRO A 80 -23.90 5.25 -8.25
N VAL A 81 -22.73 4.72 -8.65
CA VAL A 81 -22.25 3.40 -8.22
C VAL A 81 -21.70 3.46 -6.80
N VAL A 82 -20.94 4.50 -6.47
CA VAL A 82 -20.31 4.65 -5.14
C VAL A 82 -21.21 5.36 -4.13
N LYS A 83 -22.15 6.18 -4.59
CA LYS A 83 -23.07 6.96 -3.75
C LYS A 83 -23.80 6.17 -2.66
N PRO A 84 -24.32 4.95 -2.92
CA PRO A 84 -24.94 4.13 -1.87
C PRO A 84 -24.01 3.82 -0.70
N TYR A 85 -22.69 3.78 -0.95
CA TYR A 85 -21.67 3.48 0.05
C TYR A 85 -21.10 4.73 0.74
N GLY A 86 -21.45 5.93 0.27
CA GLY A 86 -20.95 7.21 0.78
C GLY A 86 -21.04 7.36 2.30
N PRO A 87 -22.18 7.06 2.95
CA PRO A 87 -22.29 7.10 4.41
C PRO A 87 -21.29 6.16 5.12
N ALA A 88 -21.14 4.92 4.66
CA ALA A 88 -20.21 3.95 5.25
C ALA A 88 -18.74 4.36 5.09
N ILE A 89 -18.39 4.94 3.93
CA ILE A 89 -17.04 5.45 3.67
C ILE A 89 -16.72 6.67 4.56
N ARG A 90 -17.70 7.57 4.75
CA ARG A 90 -17.55 8.74 5.62
C ARG A 90 -17.47 8.36 7.10
N ASP A 91 -18.25 7.39 7.53
CA ASP A 91 -18.18 6.83 8.88
C ASP A 91 -16.80 6.23 9.17
N LEU A 92 -16.27 5.42 8.23
CA LEU A 92 -14.91 4.90 8.28
C LEU A 92 -13.84 6.00 8.43
N ALA A 93 -14.03 7.13 7.75
CA ALA A 93 -13.09 8.25 7.79
C ALA A 93 -13.24 9.11 9.05
N THR A 94 -14.32 8.97 9.81
CA THR A 94 -14.61 9.79 10.98
C THR A 94 -13.86 9.25 12.20
N GLY A 95 -13.07 10.10 12.85
CA GLY A 95 -12.33 9.74 14.06
C GLY A 95 -11.10 8.85 13.85
N ARG A 96 -10.74 8.55 12.59
CA ARG A 96 -9.62 7.65 12.25
C ARG A 96 -8.54 8.32 11.43
N VAL A 97 -7.31 7.87 11.62
CA VAL A 97 -6.20 8.26 10.74
C VAL A 97 -6.37 7.52 9.43
N TYR A 98 -6.46 8.27 8.34
CA TYR A 98 -6.57 7.70 7.01
C TYR A 98 -5.25 7.00 6.61
N PRO A 99 -5.26 5.73 6.15
CA PRO A 99 -4.04 4.95 5.88
C PRO A 99 -3.18 5.41 4.71
N GLY A 100 -3.69 6.31 3.86
CA GLY A 100 -2.99 6.82 2.69
C GLY A 100 -3.31 6.07 1.40
N SER A 101 -2.79 6.59 0.29
CA SER A 101 -2.84 5.96 -1.03
C SER A 101 -1.86 4.77 -1.14
N TRP A 102 -1.63 4.27 -2.36
CA TRP A 102 -0.71 3.15 -2.61
C TRP A 102 0.71 3.40 -2.09
N ASP A 103 1.18 4.64 -2.09
CA ASP A 103 2.50 5.05 -1.57
C ASP A 103 2.41 5.70 -0.18
N GLY A 104 1.27 5.57 0.51
CA GLY A 104 1.06 6.19 1.82
C GLY A 104 0.85 7.70 1.79
N VAL A 105 0.57 8.29 0.62
CA VAL A 105 0.35 9.73 0.49
C VAL A 105 -1.01 10.12 1.10
N ASN A 106 -1.03 11.21 1.86
CA ASN A 106 -2.27 11.77 2.41
C ASN A 106 -2.76 12.96 1.60
N VAL A 107 -3.36 12.69 0.44
CA VAL A 107 -4.04 13.75 -0.32
C VAL A 107 -5.32 14.10 0.45
N LYS A 108 -5.27 15.14 1.29
CA LYS A 108 -6.33 15.48 2.24
C LYS A 108 -7.66 15.79 1.52
N GLY A 109 -8.77 15.60 2.24
CA GLY A 109 -10.10 16.03 1.79
C GLY A 109 -10.62 15.23 0.59
N PRO A 110 -11.15 15.90 -0.46
CA PRO A 110 -11.89 15.24 -1.55
C PRO A 110 -11.02 14.35 -2.46
N GLN A 111 -9.70 14.49 -2.40
CA GLN A 111 -8.76 13.78 -3.28
C GLN A 111 -8.27 12.44 -2.72
N ARG A 112 -8.74 12.05 -1.53
CA ARG A 112 -8.46 10.74 -0.92
C ARG A 112 -8.99 9.61 -1.80
N ASP A 113 -8.21 8.54 -1.90
CA ASP A 113 -8.56 7.34 -2.66
C ASP A 113 -9.40 6.37 -1.84
N VAL A 114 -10.37 5.73 -2.47
CA VAL A 114 -11.17 4.66 -1.86
C VAL A 114 -11.21 3.50 -2.84
N LEU A 115 -10.93 2.31 -2.32
CA LEU A 115 -11.02 1.07 -3.06
C LEU A 115 -12.34 0.37 -2.73
N LEU A 116 -13.06 0.00 -3.78
CA LEU A 116 -14.14 -0.95 -3.74
C LEU A 116 -13.65 -2.23 -4.41
N VAL A 117 -13.60 -3.31 -3.65
CA VAL A 117 -13.19 -4.64 -4.14
C VAL A 117 -14.36 -5.60 -3.97
N GLU A 118 -14.74 -6.27 -5.04
CA GLU A 118 -15.76 -7.33 -4.96
C GLU A 118 -15.28 -8.44 -4.04
N TRP A 119 -16.10 -8.84 -3.07
CA TRP A 119 -15.69 -9.79 -2.04
C TRP A 119 -15.28 -11.15 -2.63
N VAL A 120 -15.98 -11.60 -3.68
CA VAL A 120 -15.65 -12.85 -4.40
C VAL A 120 -14.27 -12.84 -5.07
N ARG A 121 -13.70 -11.65 -5.33
CA ARG A 121 -12.36 -11.49 -5.93
C ARG A 121 -11.25 -11.51 -4.90
N ILE A 122 -11.59 -11.45 -3.61
CA ILE A 122 -10.62 -11.46 -2.53
C ILE A 122 -10.26 -12.91 -2.19
N PRO A 123 -8.96 -13.25 -2.16
CA PRO A 123 -8.47 -14.58 -1.79
C PRO A 123 -9.00 -15.05 -0.44
N ARG A 124 -9.21 -16.36 -0.28
CA ARG A 124 -9.87 -16.91 0.90
C ARG A 124 -9.13 -16.58 2.19
N LEU A 125 -7.79 -16.63 2.16
CA LEU A 125 -6.94 -16.30 3.32
C LEU A 125 -7.11 -14.84 3.75
N ALA A 126 -7.10 -13.91 2.79
CA ALA A 126 -7.33 -12.49 3.07
C ALA A 126 -8.76 -12.25 3.60
N ARG A 127 -9.78 -12.92 3.04
CA ARG A 127 -11.17 -12.83 3.54
C ARG A 127 -11.30 -13.31 4.98
N GLY A 128 -10.74 -14.47 5.31
CA GLY A 128 -10.77 -15.02 6.66
C GLY A 128 -10.08 -14.10 7.67
N TRP A 129 -8.95 -13.49 7.27
CA TRP A 129 -8.26 -12.51 8.12
C TRP A 129 -9.09 -11.25 8.34
N ILE A 130 -9.69 -10.68 7.29
CA ILE A 130 -10.58 -9.50 7.38
C ILE A 130 -11.74 -9.80 8.33
N GLN A 131 -12.39 -10.95 8.17
CA GLN A 131 -13.51 -11.37 9.02
C GLN A 131 -13.08 -11.45 10.49
N ALA A 132 -11.95 -12.11 10.78
CA ALA A 132 -11.42 -12.20 12.14
C ALA A 132 -11.13 -10.81 12.76
N GLN A 133 -10.66 -9.84 11.97
CA GLN A 133 -10.48 -8.47 12.47
C GLN A 133 -11.82 -7.76 12.74
N LEU A 134 -12.86 -8.05 11.97
CA LEU A 134 -14.18 -7.42 12.14
C LEU A 134 -15.01 -8.03 13.28
N GLU A 135 -14.68 -9.22 13.77
CA GLU A 135 -15.37 -9.84 14.90
C GLU A 135 -15.20 -9.05 16.20
N THR A 136 -14.01 -8.50 16.43
CA THR A 136 -13.68 -7.74 17.65
C THR A 136 -13.90 -6.24 17.47
N GLU A 137 -14.32 -5.54 18.53
CA GLU A 137 -14.45 -4.07 18.50
C GLU A 137 -13.10 -3.38 18.25
N ASP A 138 -12.04 -3.87 18.90
CA ASP A 138 -10.68 -3.36 18.73
C ASP A 138 -10.20 -3.48 17.28
N GLY A 139 -10.42 -4.63 16.65
CA GLY A 139 -10.08 -4.84 15.24
C GLY A 139 -10.91 -3.95 14.32
N ARG A 140 -12.23 -3.83 14.58
CA ARG A 140 -13.11 -2.89 13.87
C ARG A 140 -12.67 -1.44 14.00
N ASN A 141 -12.01 -1.05 15.09
CA ASN A 141 -11.52 0.31 15.36
C ASN A 141 -10.10 0.57 14.85
N ARG A 142 -9.26 -0.46 14.80
CA ARG A 142 -7.87 -0.37 14.34
C ARG A 142 -7.75 -0.27 12.83
N HIS A 143 -8.63 -0.96 12.11
CA HIS A 143 -8.48 -1.14 10.66
C HIS A 143 -9.39 -0.22 9.84
N PHE A 144 -8.88 0.24 8.70
CA PHE A 144 -9.63 1.06 7.74
C PHE A 144 -10.28 0.20 6.66
N PHE A 145 -11.19 -0.69 7.06
CA PHE A 145 -12.04 -1.38 6.11
C PHE A 145 -13.41 -1.68 6.69
N ARG A 146 -14.38 -1.76 5.77
CA ARG A 146 -15.72 -2.28 6.02
C ARG A 146 -16.09 -3.18 4.88
N VAL A 147 -16.90 -4.18 5.16
CA VAL A 147 -17.49 -5.01 4.12
C VAL A 147 -19.00 -4.81 4.21
N VAL A 148 -19.63 -4.58 3.07
CA VAL A 148 -21.03 -4.18 2.98
C VAL A 148 -21.73 -4.99 1.90
N GLU A 149 -23.06 -5.03 1.95
CA GLU A 149 -23.85 -5.60 0.87
C GLU A 149 -23.76 -4.73 -0.38
N ARG A 150 -23.58 -5.37 -1.53
CA ARG A 150 -23.55 -4.74 -2.85
C ARG A 150 -24.94 -4.22 -3.15
N LYS A 151 -25.14 -2.91 -3.01
CA LYS A 151 -26.35 -2.25 -3.49
C LYS A 151 -26.29 -2.19 -5.01
N ALA A 152 -27.36 -2.62 -5.69
CA ALA A 152 -27.47 -2.58 -7.13
C ALA A 152 -27.51 -1.13 -7.63
N GLY A 153 -26.35 -0.54 -7.85
CA GLY A 153 -26.18 0.69 -8.60
C GLY A 153 -26.00 0.36 -10.09
N GLY A 154 -27.10 0.20 -10.82
CA GLY A 154 -27.11 0.35 -12.29
C GLY A 154 -26.72 -0.83 -13.18
N ALA A 155 -27.09 -2.07 -12.86
CA ALA A 155 -27.23 -3.13 -13.87
C ALA A 155 -28.37 -4.07 -13.48
N GLY A 156 -29.30 -4.27 -14.41
CA GLY A 156 -30.64 -4.81 -14.16
C GLY A 156 -30.69 -6.12 -13.39
N GLY A 157 -31.53 -6.14 -12.36
CA GLY A 157 -31.88 -7.31 -11.58
C GLY A 157 -33.02 -6.95 -10.63
N ALA A 158 -34.26 -7.04 -11.13
CA ALA A 158 -35.46 -6.91 -10.32
C ALA A 158 -35.55 -8.12 -9.36
N GLY A 159 -35.55 -7.85 -8.06
CA GLY A 159 -35.73 -8.85 -7.02
C GLY A 159 -35.54 -8.19 -5.66
N GLY A 160 -36.65 -7.88 -5.00
CA GLY A 160 -36.68 -6.95 -3.87
C GLY A 160 -35.99 -7.43 -2.60
N SER A 161 -35.31 -6.51 -1.94
CA SER A 161 -35.48 -6.32 -0.51
C SER A 161 -35.46 -4.81 -0.25
N SER A 162 -36.58 -4.32 0.28
CA SER A 162 -36.73 -2.97 0.78
C SER A 162 -35.97 -2.86 2.10
N GLY A 163 -34.63 -2.80 2.02
CA GLY A 163 -33.78 -2.36 3.12
C GLY A 163 -33.71 -0.84 3.08
N VAL A 164 -34.73 -0.19 3.63
CA VAL A 164 -34.70 1.24 3.96
C VAL A 164 -33.44 1.50 4.76
N VAL A 165 -32.57 2.36 4.23
CA VAL A 165 -31.41 2.90 4.93
C VAL A 165 -31.93 3.85 6.00
N GLY A 166 -32.30 3.30 7.15
CA GLY A 166 -32.44 4.06 8.38
C GLY A 166 -31.09 4.09 9.07
N ASN A 167 -30.38 5.23 9.02
CA ASN A 167 -29.34 5.72 9.94
C ASN A 167 -28.34 4.74 10.62
N GLY A 168 -28.16 3.54 10.11
CA GLY A 168 -27.25 2.55 10.62
C GLY A 168 -26.71 1.78 9.44
N VAL A 169 -25.45 2.01 9.11
CA VAL A 169 -24.67 1.03 8.36
C VAL A 169 -24.76 -0.24 9.19
N THR A 170 -25.37 -1.30 8.67
CA THR A 170 -25.36 -2.60 9.33
C THR A 170 -23.92 -3.10 9.34
N ASP A 171 -23.22 -2.77 10.42
CA ASP A 171 -21.88 -3.23 10.71
C ASP A 171 -21.89 -4.76 10.87
N PHE A 172 -20.72 -5.37 10.67
CA PHE A 172 -20.51 -6.73 10.14
C PHE A 172 -21.05 -7.93 10.93
N THR A 173 -21.92 -7.78 11.92
CA THR A 173 -22.27 -8.90 12.83
C THR A 173 -23.68 -9.45 12.69
N GLU A 174 -24.68 -8.66 12.28
CA GLU A 174 -26.06 -9.18 12.13
C GLU A 174 -26.63 -9.02 10.72
N GLY A 175 -26.37 -7.89 10.04
CA GLY A 175 -27.02 -7.58 8.76
C GLY A 175 -26.48 -8.32 7.53
N LEU A 176 -25.35 -9.03 7.65
CA LEU A 176 -24.72 -9.76 6.54
C LEU A 176 -24.77 -11.28 6.72
N GLN A 177 -25.32 -11.76 7.83
CA GLN A 177 -25.61 -13.18 8.01
C GLN A 177 -26.67 -13.58 6.97
N GLY A 178 -26.31 -14.49 6.07
CA GLY A 178 -27.18 -14.94 4.97
C GLY A 178 -27.00 -14.19 3.64
N VAL A 179 -26.20 -13.11 3.59
CA VAL A 179 -25.83 -12.46 2.31
C VAL A 179 -24.76 -13.30 1.62
N ARG A 180 -24.94 -13.52 0.31
CA ARG A 180 -24.00 -14.32 -0.49
C ARG A 180 -22.70 -13.56 -0.72
N ASP A 181 -21.60 -14.28 -0.95
CA ASP A 181 -20.30 -13.64 -1.12
C ASP A 181 -20.22 -12.78 -2.40
N GLU A 182 -21.00 -13.09 -3.43
CA GLU A 182 -21.09 -12.31 -4.68
C GLU A 182 -21.82 -10.97 -4.49
N GLU A 183 -22.56 -10.84 -3.39
CA GLU A 183 -23.30 -9.65 -3.00
C GLU A 183 -22.58 -8.87 -1.91
N LYS A 184 -21.29 -9.12 -1.68
CA LYS A 184 -20.48 -8.36 -0.73
C LYS A 184 -19.41 -7.54 -1.44
N VAL A 185 -19.12 -6.36 -0.89
CA VAL A 185 -18.05 -5.47 -1.36
C VAL A 185 -17.21 -5.06 -0.16
N LEU A 186 -15.89 -5.18 -0.29
CA LEU A 186 -14.92 -4.57 0.62
C LEU A 186 -14.71 -3.11 0.23
N ILE A 187 -14.84 -2.23 1.21
CA ILE A 187 -14.51 -0.81 1.14
C ILE A 187 -13.25 -0.61 1.98
N THR A 188 -12.21 -0.04 1.39
CA THR A 188 -10.95 0.22 2.10
C THR A 188 -10.14 1.34 1.45
N ALA A 189 -9.05 1.76 2.08
CA ALA A 189 -8.04 2.63 1.48
C ALA A 189 -6.89 1.77 0.93
N PRO A 190 -6.20 2.19 -0.15
CA PRO A 190 -5.07 1.41 -0.68
C PRO A 190 -3.98 1.11 0.37
N GLY A 191 -3.64 2.10 1.20
CA GLY A 191 -2.64 1.95 2.26
C GLY A 191 -2.99 0.91 3.33
N GLU A 192 -4.26 0.57 3.51
CA GLU A 192 -4.69 -0.44 4.49
C GLU A 192 -4.34 -1.87 4.05
N LEU A 193 -4.32 -2.13 2.73
CA LEU A 193 -4.02 -3.46 2.18
C LEU A 193 -2.65 -3.97 2.62
N TYR A 194 -1.72 -3.05 2.85
CA TYR A 194 -0.37 -3.35 3.31
C TYR A 194 -0.32 -4.21 4.56
N GLN A 195 -1.33 -4.14 5.45
CA GLN A 195 -1.35 -4.92 6.68
C GLN A 195 -1.41 -6.43 6.47
N PHE A 196 -1.85 -6.89 5.29
CA PHE A 196 -2.11 -8.31 5.01
C PHE A 196 -1.83 -8.72 3.56
N LEU A 197 -0.96 -7.99 2.84
CA LEU A 197 -0.61 -8.30 1.43
C LEU A 197 -0.20 -9.75 1.16
N PRO A 198 0.62 -10.41 2.01
CA PRO A 198 1.00 -11.80 1.75
C PRO A 198 -0.20 -12.74 1.59
N LEU A 199 -1.29 -12.49 2.32
CA LEU A 199 -2.50 -13.32 2.27
C LEU A 199 -3.22 -13.25 0.92
N TRP A 200 -2.97 -12.20 0.12
CA TRP A 200 -3.55 -12.07 -1.21
C TRP A 200 -2.91 -13.04 -2.20
N VAL A 201 -1.63 -13.38 -2.03
CA VAL A 201 -0.88 -14.19 -2.99
C VAL A 201 -0.42 -15.53 -2.43
N ALA A 202 -0.73 -15.81 -1.16
CA ALA A 202 -0.34 -17.04 -0.49
C ALA A 202 -0.99 -18.29 -1.10
N GLU A 203 -2.30 -18.24 -1.34
CA GLU A 203 -3.10 -19.41 -1.76
C GLU A 203 -2.63 -19.96 -3.11
N GLY A 204 -2.28 -21.25 -3.15
CA GLY A 204 -1.78 -21.93 -4.35
C GLY A 204 -0.32 -21.63 -4.71
N SER A 205 0.39 -20.86 -3.89
CA SER A 205 1.82 -20.60 -4.09
C SER A 205 2.70 -21.70 -3.48
N LYS A 206 3.96 -21.78 -3.93
CA LYS A 206 4.96 -22.71 -3.37
C LYS A 206 5.35 -22.41 -1.92
N CYS A 207 5.03 -21.21 -1.43
CA CYS A 207 5.33 -20.75 -0.07
C CYS A 207 4.05 -20.38 0.69
N GLU A 208 2.92 -21.00 0.36
CA GLU A 208 1.64 -20.74 1.03
C GLU A 208 1.76 -20.78 2.56
N ASP A 209 2.45 -21.79 3.10
CA ASP A 209 2.64 -21.96 4.54
C ASP A 209 3.41 -20.82 5.21
N THR A 210 4.36 -20.21 4.51
CA THR A 210 5.13 -19.08 5.04
C THR A 210 4.40 -17.76 4.81
N LEU A 211 3.76 -17.58 3.64
CA LEU A 211 3.04 -16.35 3.30
C LEU A 211 1.75 -16.18 4.11
N LYS A 212 1.10 -17.27 4.55
CA LYS A 212 -0.07 -17.20 5.43
C LYS A 212 0.29 -16.77 6.87
N ASP A 213 1.56 -16.93 7.27
CA ASP A 213 2.06 -16.51 8.57
C ASP A 213 2.54 -15.05 8.54
N LEU A 214 1.64 -14.15 8.91
CA LEU A 214 1.93 -12.71 9.00
C LEU A 214 2.94 -12.33 10.10
N THR A 215 3.35 -13.24 10.99
CA THR A 215 4.39 -12.93 11.99
C THR A 215 5.78 -12.77 11.36
N SER A 216 5.99 -13.43 10.22
CA SER A 216 7.21 -13.34 9.41
C SER A 216 7.19 -12.16 8.44
N TYR A 217 6.04 -11.50 8.27
CA TYR A 217 5.84 -10.39 7.35
C TYR A 217 6.33 -9.07 7.96
N VAL A 218 7.28 -8.44 7.28
CA VAL A 218 7.93 -7.22 7.77
C VAL A 218 7.50 -6.03 6.92
N ALA A 219 7.06 -4.99 7.61
CA ALA A 219 6.62 -3.75 6.97
C ALA A 219 7.78 -2.86 6.48
N THR A 220 8.88 -2.91 7.22
CA THR A 220 10.07 -2.10 7.01
C THR A 220 11.19 -2.95 6.42
N ARG A 221 12.43 -2.45 6.52
CA ARG A 221 13.67 -3.13 6.15
C ARG A 221 13.67 -4.62 6.50
N ALA A 222 13.82 -5.43 5.46
CA ALA A 222 13.93 -6.89 5.55
C ALA A 222 15.03 -7.29 6.54
N LYS A 223 14.75 -8.34 7.32
CA LYS A 223 15.68 -8.95 8.29
C LYS A 223 16.14 -10.30 7.75
N ASP A 224 16.93 -11.01 8.56
CA ASP A 224 17.25 -12.39 8.27
C ASP A 224 15.97 -13.25 8.20
N THR A 225 15.80 -13.94 7.08
CA THR A 225 14.68 -14.83 6.73
C THR A 225 13.30 -14.26 7.08
N CYS A 226 12.73 -13.46 6.18
CA CYS A 226 11.41 -12.84 6.38
C CYS A 226 10.58 -12.78 5.10
N VAL A 227 9.29 -12.52 5.27
CA VAL A 227 8.37 -12.24 4.18
C VAL A 227 8.31 -10.73 3.93
N VAL A 228 8.41 -10.35 2.67
CA VAL A 228 8.18 -8.98 2.20
C VAL A 228 7.10 -9.02 1.12
N ALA A 229 6.27 -7.98 1.06
CA ALA A 229 5.22 -7.87 0.06
C ALA A 229 4.98 -6.41 -0.31
N TRP A 230 4.56 -6.18 -1.55
CA TRP A 230 4.29 -4.84 -2.07
C TRP A 230 3.35 -4.91 -3.28
N PRO A 231 2.53 -3.88 -3.52
CA PRO A 231 1.84 -3.68 -4.80
C PRO A 231 2.84 -3.25 -5.89
N THR A 232 3.19 -4.14 -6.82
CA THR A 232 4.19 -3.86 -7.88
C THR A 232 3.68 -2.93 -8.95
N ASP A 233 2.41 -3.06 -9.30
CA ASP A 233 1.76 -2.32 -10.36
C ASP A 233 0.32 -2.03 -9.98
N HIS A 234 -0.19 -0.87 -10.39
CA HIS A 234 -1.60 -0.58 -10.38
C HIS A 234 -1.95 0.34 -11.56
N SER A 235 -2.95 -0.04 -12.35
CA SER A 235 -3.43 0.82 -13.42
C SER A 235 -4.05 2.09 -12.82
N ARG A 236 -3.77 3.26 -13.41
CA ARG A 236 -4.48 4.49 -13.02
C ARG A 236 -5.93 4.41 -13.52
N PRO A 237 -6.93 4.81 -12.72
CA PRO A 237 -8.30 4.93 -13.23
C PRO A 237 -8.28 5.95 -14.38
N LEU A 238 -8.85 5.57 -15.52
CA LEU A 238 -8.98 6.46 -16.68
C LEU A 238 -10.14 7.42 -16.43
N LEU A 239 -9.88 8.40 -15.55
CA LEU A 239 -10.86 9.38 -15.07
C LEU A 239 -11.51 10.15 -16.24
N GLU A 240 -10.75 10.46 -17.29
CA GLU A 240 -11.27 11.16 -18.48
C GLU A 240 -12.27 10.32 -19.28
N GLN A 241 -12.22 8.99 -19.15
CA GLN A 241 -13.16 8.07 -19.79
C GLN A 241 -14.27 7.60 -18.84
N GLY A 242 -14.33 8.16 -17.62
CA GLY A 242 -15.27 7.73 -16.58
C GLY A 242 -15.02 6.31 -16.06
N LYS A 243 -13.91 5.67 -16.43
CA LYS A 243 -13.58 4.30 -16.00
C LYS A 243 -12.83 4.35 -14.68
N LYS A 244 -13.49 3.83 -13.64
CA LYS A 244 -12.97 3.72 -12.28
C LYS A 244 -12.37 2.33 -11.99
N ASP A 245 -12.49 1.41 -12.93
CA ASP A 245 -11.89 0.08 -12.82
C ASP A 245 -10.36 0.19 -12.85
N ILE A 246 -9.73 -0.53 -11.94
CA ILE A 246 -8.28 -0.67 -11.84
C ILE A 246 -7.93 -2.13 -11.67
N ASN A 247 -6.73 -2.50 -12.12
CA ASN A 247 -6.07 -3.73 -11.74
C ASN A 247 -4.87 -3.37 -10.90
N PHE A 248 -4.65 -4.08 -9.79
CA PHE A 248 -3.45 -3.96 -8.99
C PHE A 248 -2.80 -5.33 -8.83
N THR A 249 -1.47 -5.36 -8.92
CA THR A 249 -0.66 -6.57 -8.79
C THR A 249 0.04 -6.54 -7.45
N ILE A 250 -0.16 -7.58 -6.66
CA ILE A 250 0.56 -7.79 -5.41
C ILE A 250 1.64 -8.81 -5.67
N GLU A 251 2.83 -8.55 -5.15
CA GLU A 251 3.91 -9.50 -5.11
C GLU A 251 4.37 -9.71 -3.66
N ALA A 252 4.59 -10.96 -3.28
CA ALA A 252 5.20 -11.34 -2.01
C ALA A 252 6.39 -12.27 -2.25
N ARG A 253 7.45 -12.07 -1.48
CA ARG A 253 8.67 -12.86 -1.53
C ARG A 253 9.08 -13.32 -0.14
N LEU A 254 9.52 -14.57 -0.04
CA LEU A 254 10.29 -15.04 1.10
C LEU A 254 11.77 -14.79 0.79
N VAL A 255 12.43 -13.99 1.61
CA VAL A 255 13.79 -13.54 1.37
C VAL A 255 14.68 -13.92 2.56
N ARG A 256 15.94 -14.25 2.27
CA ARG A 256 16.97 -14.51 3.28
C ARG A 256 18.13 -13.54 3.08
N GLU A 257 18.60 -12.93 4.16
CA GLU A 257 19.74 -12.02 4.10
C GLU A 257 21.01 -12.79 3.70
N THR A 258 21.72 -12.30 2.68
CA THR A 258 23.03 -12.84 2.28
C THR A 258 24.10 -12.46 3.31
N GLU A 259 25.25 -13.15 3.31
CA GLU A 259 26.37 -12.81 4.20
C GLU A 259 26.88 -11.38 3.98
N ASP A 260 26.96 -10.96 2.72
CA ASP A 260 27.32 -9.59 2.33
C ASP A 260 26.29 -8.59 2.84
N GLY A 261 25.00 -8.93 2.71
CA GLY A 261 23.90 -8.14 3.25
C GLY A 261 23.97 -7.94 4.74
N ARG A 262 24.19 -9.03 5.47
CA ARG A 262 24.35 -9.02 6.93
C ARG A 262 25.55 -8.16 7.33
N THR A 263 26.66 -8.28 6.64
CA THR A 263 27.88 -7.48 6.90
C THR A 263 27.62 -6.01 6.66
N ALA A 264 26.98 -5.66 5.54
CA ALA A 264 26.59 -4.29 5.20
C ALA A 264 25.63 -3.71 6.25
N ARG A 265 24.62 -4.47 6.68
CA ARG A 265 23.68 -4.04 7.72
C ARG A 265 24.38 -3.79 9.05
N ILE A 266 25.20 -4.72 9.53
CA ILE A 266 25.96 -4.55 10.79
C ILE A 266 26.90 -3.34 10.69
N PHE A 267 27.55 -3.14 9.55
CA PHE A 267 28.38 -1.96 9.30
C PHE A 267 27.57 -0.67 9.41
N TRP A 268 26.43 -0.59 8.71
CA TRP A 268 25.55 0.56 8.75
C TRP A 268 25.00 0.83 10.15
N GLU A 269 24.54 -0.19 10.87
CA GLU A 269 24.04 -0.06 12.25
C GLU A 269 25.13 0.50 13.18
N LYS A 270 26.35 -0.05 13.14
CA LYS A 270 27.49 0.45 13.93
C LYS A 270 27.85 1.89 13.57
N HIS A 271 27.91 2.20 12.27
CA HIS A 271 28.21 3.54 11.79
C HIS A 271 27.15 4.54 12.27
N HIS A 272 25.87 4.21 12.16
CA HIS A 272 24.77 5.07 12.58
C HIS A 272 24.77 5.30 14.10
N GLN A 273 25.03 4.26 14.89
CA GLN A 273 25.19 4.40 16.35
C GLN A 273 26.37 5.32 16.71
N ASN A 274 27.50 5.20 16.00
CA ASN A 274 28.65 6.07 16.22
C ASN A 274 28.34 7.52 15.85
N MET A 275 27.66 7.75 14.73
CA MET A 275 27.22 9.09 14.31
C MET A 275 26.26 9.72 15.32
N GLN A 276 25.29 8.96 15.84
CA GLN A 276 24.39 9.46 16.89
C GLN A 276 25.15 9.80 18.18
N ARG A 277 26.16 9.00 18.56
CA ARG A 277 27.00 9.29 19.73
C ARG A 277 27.83 10.56 19.52
N LEU A 278 28.39 10.76 18.34
CA LEU A 278 29.13 11.97 17.98
C LEU A 278 28.23 13.20 18.01
N HIS A 279 27.03 13.12 17.41
CA HIS A 279 26.08 14.22 17.41
C HIS A 279 25.67 14.61 18.84
N ARG A 280 25.35 13.62 19.69
CA ARG A 280 25.07 13.86 21.12
C ARG A 280 26.24 14.50 21.87
N LYS A 281 27.48 14.21 21.48
CA LYS A 281 28.68 14.82 22.08
C LYS A 281 28.80 16.29 21.66
N ILE A 282 28.66 16.57 20.36
CA ILE A 282 28.65 17.93 19.81
C ILE A 282 27.59 18.78 20.49
N ASP A 283 26.35 18.30 20.58
CA ASP A 283 25.26 19.04 21.23
C ASP A 283 25.55 19.32 22.72
N ARG A 284 26.29 18.44 23.41
CA ARG A 284 26.67 18.66 24.82
C ARG A 284 27.75 19.73 24.92
N GLU A 285 28.73 19.72 24.03
CA GLU A 285 29.80 20.71 23.97
C GLU A 285 29.24 22.09 23.60
N GLU A 286 28.32 22.19 22.64
CA GLU A 286 27.63 23.43 22.29
C GLU A 286 26.81 24.00 23.46
N ARG A 287 26.04 23.16 24.16
CA ARG A 287 25.29 23.57 25.36
C ARG A 287 26.23 24.04 26.47
N ALA A 288 27.38 23.40 26.65
CA ALA A 288 28.37 23.80 27.65
C ALA A 288 29.06 25.12 27.29
N ALA A 289 29.41 25.32 26.01
CA ALA A 289 29.98 26.55 25.50
C ALA A 289 29.00 27.73 25.61
N SER A 290 27.72 27.51 25.27
CA SER A 290 26.65 28.51 25.44
C SER A 290 26.47 28.90 26.91
N ARG A 291 26.45 27.94 27.84
CA ARG A 291 26.40 28.24 29.28
C ARG A 291 27.60 29.07 29.74
N LYS A 292 28.82 28.72 29.30
CA LYS A 292 30.03 29.50 29.60
C LYS A 292 29.99 30.90 29.00
N GLY A 293 29.42 31.06 27.80
CA GLY A 293 29.22 32.37 27.17
C GLY A 293 28.27 33.25 27.99
N VAL A 294 27.11 32.72 28.37
CA VAL A 294 26.14 33.43 29.22
C VAL A 294 26.73 33.79 30.58
N GLU A 295 27.51 32.88 31.19
CA GLU A 295 28.19 33.14 32.46
C GLU A 295 29.25 34.24 32.34
N ARG A 296 30.00 34.26 31.23
CA ARG A 296 30.97 35.32 30.91
C ARG A 296 30.29 36.67 30.68
N ASP A 297 29.18 36.70 29.95
CA ASP A 297 28.41 37.92 29.69
C ASP A 297 27.81 38.50 30.99
N ARG A 298 27.41 37.63 31.93
CA ARG A 298 26.91 38.04 33.25
C ARG A 298 28.02 38.53 34.19
N ALA A 299 29.25 38.08 34.00
CA ALA A 299 30.41 38.46 34.82
C ALA A 299 31.17 39.68 34.28
N ALA A 300 30.81 40.19 33.10
CA ALA A 300 31.39 41.42 32.58
C ALA A 300 30.91 42.61 33.43
N PRO A 301 31.81 43.47 33.95
CA PRO A 301 31.39 44.66 34.68
C PRO A 301 30.57 45.55 33.75
N HIS A 302 29.37 45.93 34.20
CA HIS A 302 28.61 47.02 33.60
C HIS A 302 29.44 48.28 33.82
N ASP A 303 30.15 48.76 32.80
CA ASP A 303 30.70 50.10 32.80
C ASP A 303 29.50 51.07 32.82
N GLU A 304 29.17 51.57 34.00
CA GLU A 304 28.21 52.67 34.19
C GLU A 304 28.85 53.96 33.66
N LEU A 305 28.17 54.58 32.67
CA LEU A 305 28.43 55.93 32.17
C LEU A 305 27.89 57.00 33.13
#